data_AF-A0A6L6HRU3-F1
#
_entry.id   AF-A0A6L6HRU3-F1
#
_cell.length_a   1.000
_cell.length_b   1.000
_cell.length_c   1.000
_cell.angle_alpha   90.00
_cell.angle_beta   90.00
_cell.angle_gamma   90.00
#
_symmetry.space_group_name_H-M   'P 1'
#
loop_
_entity.id
_entity.type
_entity.pdbx_description
1 polymer ?
#
loop_
_entity_poly.entity_id
_entity_poly.type
_entity_poly.pdbx_seq_one_letter_code
_entity_poly.pdbx_strand_id
1 'polypeptide(L)'
;MVAVLSSGNTPLAALRAAGRDTGPAAVVWSSCRRSAAAPQLEGSGMATNLVKGTDGADDLSGTLGRDILFGFAGGDDLFGDGDIDRGDGAQARLRGAADALSGGTGDDRLWGDGRIVLGDNAVQAVIIGGHDLLYGGTGDDTLYGDGTTEVGDQSRLALIRGGRDLLAGGDGDDALYGDGLATSFFGNDDQRIEGGADTLSGGDGNDLLYGDGVLRLAISSSGTLAGGADLLDGGSGNDTLFGDGVVLGATFGVSALTGGRDLLRGGAGDDVLTGDGTVNTDRTGLPAFTGGADTIFGGDGNDSLTGDGNAGSGNNAMTGGDDVLDGGSGNDTVLGDGGISIARAGSGTLTGGDDTISAGAGRDVVLGDGVIDIFADGATLAGGEDRLYGGSGADLLYGDGLAGDGNDSNDLVLEGGDDRIFGGDGNDTVYGDGTAEGLFLAQLTGGNDRIAGGRGDDVLWGDGTADGGFRSVLSGGADTFVFDAGDGLDTIQDFRSAEGDIIRFRDGRLEWSDLDTDGNGTLDGADRFIDIAGGGTVLDYGAALGSGDPSQHRLTVADVTGLTVSDFTFG
;
A
#
# COMPACT_ATOMS: atom_id res chain seq x y z
N MET A 1 0.72 9.33 20.85
CA MET A 1 -0.29 9.48 21.93
C MET A 1 -1.55 9.97 21.24
N VAL A 2 -2.41 9.02 20.87
CA VAL A 2 -3.48 9.13 19.87
C VAL A 2 -4.69 9.84 20.47
N ALA A 3 -5.18 10.89 19.82
CA ALA A 3 -6.48 11.47 20.10
C ALA A 3 -7.49 10.83 19.15
N VAL A 4 -8.27 9.89 19.67
CA VAL A 4 -9.44 9.31 19.03
C VAL A 4 -10.41 10.46 18.72
N LEU A 5 -10.67 10.73 17.44
CA LEU A 5 -11.83 11.51 17.01
C LEU A 5 -13.06 10.63 17.18
N SER A 6 -13.51 10.47 18.43
CA SER A 6 -14.82 9.86 18.69
C SER A 6 -15.90 10.74 18.07
N SER A 7 -16.91 10.09 17.48
CA SER A 7 -18.17 10.54 16.83
C SER A 7 -18.96 11.71 17.46
N GLY A 8 -18.29 12.78 17.85
CA GLY A 8 -18.86 13.93 18.55
C GLY A 8 -17.97 15.18 18.59
N ASN A 9 -16.74 15.13 18.07
CA ASN A 9 -15.90 16.29 17.81
C ASN A 9 -15.62 16.40 16.31
N THR A 10 -16.64 16.80 15.56
CA THR A 10 -16.54 17.11 14.12
C THR A 10 -15.60 18.32 13.88
N PRO A 11 -14.89 18.40 12.75
CA PRO A 11 -14.22 19.62 12.26
C PRO A 11 -15.13 20.87 12.29
N LEU A 12 -16.45 20.66 12.17
CA LEU A 12 -17.49 21.68 12.37
C LEU A 12 -17.39 22.42 13.72
N ALA A 13 -16.86 21.81 14.80
CA ALA A 13 -16.66 22.47 16.09
C ALA A 13 -15.47 23.44 16.05
N ALA A 14 -14.42 23.12 15.28
CA ALA A 14 -13.29 24.02 15.02
C ALA A 14 -13.69 25.18 14.10
N LEU A 15 -14.44 24.91 13.02
CA LEU A 15 -15.03 25.96 12.16
C LEU A 15 -16.02 26.85 12.92
N ARG A 16 -16.87 26.28 13.79
CA ARG A 16 -17.81 27.05 14.65
C ARG A 16 -17.11 27.85 15.75
N ALA A 17 -15.92 27.43 16.19
CA ALA A 17 -15.12 28.18 17.15
C ALA A 17 -14.43 29.39 16.47
N ALA A 18 -13.95 29.23 15.23
CA ALA A 18 -13.40 30.33 14.44
C ALA A 18 -14.45 31.40 14.09
N GLY A 19 -15.70 31.01 13.87
CA GLY A 19 -16.81 31.93 13.57
C GLY A 19 -17.36 32.73 14.75
N ARG A 20 -16.88 32.54 16.00
CA ARG A 20 -17.44 33.19 17.20
C ARG A 20 -16.69 34.41 17.71
N ASP A 21 -15.53 34.74 17.14
CA ASP A 21 -14.69 35.84 17.64
C ASP A 21 -14.61 37.01 16.65
N THR A 22 -15.75 37.64 16.35
CA THR A 22 -15.77 39.01 15.80
C THR A 22 -16.86 39.85 16.45
N GLY A 23 -16.44 40.94 17.09
CA GLY A 23 -17.31 42.10 17.33
C GLY A 23 -17.79 42.71 16.00
N PRO A 24 -18.77 43.63 16.02
CA PRO A 24 -19.63 43.90 14.89
C PRO A 24 -18.87 44.59 13.75
N ALA A 25 -18.62 43.88 12.66
CA ALA A 25 -18.24 44.45 11.37
C ALA A 25 -19.25 44.02 10.29
N ALA A 26 -19.53 44.96 9.39
CA ALA A 26 -20.76 45.05 8.62
C ALA A 26 -20.98 43.92 7.59
N VAL A 27 -22.19 43.37 7.60
CA VAL A 27 -22.71 42.42 6.61
C VAL A 27 -23.12 43.20 5.35
N VAL A 28 -22.57 42.84 4.19
CA VAL A 28 -23.08 43.29 2.88
C VAL A 28 -23.47 42.06 2.07
N TRP A 29 -24.72 42.01 1.64
CA TRP A 29 -25.27 40.99 0.74
C TRP A 29 -25.05 41.42 -0.70
N SER A 30 -24.58 40.53 -1.57
CA SER A 30 -24.77 40.71 -3.02
C SER A 30 -24.96 39.39 -3.74
N SER A 31 -26.17 39.20 -4.26
CA SER A 31 -26.51 38.20 -5.29
C SER A 31 -25.72 38.46 -6.57
N CYS A 32 -25.09 37.45 -7.16
CA CYS A 32 -24.40 37.62 -8.45
C CYS A 32 -25.08 36.84 -9.59
N ARG A 33 -25.48 37.57 -10.63
CA ARG A 33 -25.56 37.05 -12.01
C ARG A 33 -24.41 37.67 -12.79
N ARG A 34 -23.74 36.85 -13.60
CA ARG A 34 -22.72 37.19 -14.62
C ARG A 34 -22.71 38.66 -15.05
N SER A 35 -21.69 39.41 -14.63
CA SER A 35 -21.27 40.66 -15.27
C SER A 35 -19.86 41.04 -14.83
N ALA A 36 -18.98 41.28 -15.81
CA ALA A 36 -17.62 41.76 -15.67
C ALA A 36 -17.53 43.09 -14.89
N ALA A 37 -17.23 43.01 -13.59
CA ALA A 37 -16.61 44.06 -12.79
C ALA A 37 -16.08 43.43 -11.50
N ALA A 38 -14.78 43.59 -11.25
CA ALA A 38 -14.09 43.05 -10.08
C ALA A 38 -14.76 43.49 -8.75
N PRO A 39 -14.96 42.59 -7.77
CA PRO A 39 -15.38 42.98 -6.43
C PRO A 39 -14.28 43.85 -5.78
N GLN A 40 -14.68 44.94 -5.13
CA GLN A 40 -13.76 45.82 -4.41
C GLN A 40 -13.52 45.30 -2.98
N LEU A 41 -12.24 45.04 -2.70
CA LEU A 41 -11.66 44.71 -1.40
C LEU A 41 -11.53 45.98 -0.53
N GLU A 42 -11.96 45.92 0.73
CA GLU A 42 -11.47 46.84 1.77
C GLU A 42 -10.80 46.03 2.89
N GLY A 43 -9.51 46.26 3.12
CA GLY A 43 -8.86 45.83 4.37
C GLY A 43 -7.39 45.42 4.22
N SER A 44 -6.48 46.36 4.42
CA SER A 44 -5.06 46.09 4.56
C SER A 44 -4.73 45.52 5.95
N GLY A 45 -4.31 44.24 6.00
CA GLY A 45 -3.51 43.66 7.08
C GLY A 45 -4.25 42.69 8.00
N MET A 46 -3.76 41.44 8.07
CA MET A 46 -4.06 40.44 9.11
C MET A 46 -5.56 40.13 9.35
N ALA A 47 -6.43 40.43 8.38
CA ALA A 47 -7.84 40.06 8.46
C ALA A 47 -8.05 38.83 7.59
N THR A 48 -8.65 37.80 8.16
CA THR A 48 -9.17 36.67 7.39
C THR A 48 -10.39 37.16 6.62
N ASN A 49 -10.40 37.04 5.29
CA ASN A 49 -11.57 37.46 4.52
C ASN A 49 -12.62 36.35 4.54
N LEU A 50 -13.89 36.74 4.41
CA LEU A 50 -15.02 35.83 4.49
C LEU A 50 -15.85 35.97 3.22
N VAL A 51 -15.97 34.87 2.49
CA VAL A 51 -16.77 34.74 1.26
C VAL A 51 -17.88 33.72 1.54
N LYS A 52 -19.09 34.01 1.04
CA LYS A 52 -20.27 33.17 1.24
C LYS A 52 -21.09 33.07 -0.04
N GLY A 53 -21.43 31.86 -0.40
CA GLY A 53 -22.35 31.50 -1.47
C GLY A 53 -23.82 31.60 -1.03
N THR A 54 -24.63 30.80 -1.70
CA THR A 54 -26.09 30.76 -1.71
C THR A 54 -26.56 29.31 -1.66
N ASP A 55 -27.88 29.09 -1.72
CA ASP A 55 -28.43 27.72 -1.75
C ASP A 55 -28.44 27.11 -3.17
N GLY A 56 -27.65 27.62 -4.11
CA GLY A 56 -27.46 26.97 -5.41
C GLY A 56 -26.06 27.23 -5.95
N ALA A 57 -25.67 26.44 -6.95
CA ALA A 57 -24.32 26.40 -7.52
C ALA A 57 -23.62 27.76 -7.65
N ASP A 58 -22.54 27.92 -6.91
CA ASP A 58 -21.71 29.11 -6.82
C ASP A 58 -20.28 28.88 -7.33
N ASP A 59 -19.61 29.96 -7.71
CA ASP A 59 -18.20 30.01 -8.10
C ASP A 59 -17.55 31.10 -7.23
N LEU A 60 -16.80 30.68 -6.23
CA LEU A 60 -16.27 31.52 -5.15
C LEU A 60 -14.75 31.52 -5.19
N SER A 61 -14.15 32.71 -5.21
CA SER A 61 -12.69 32.86 -5.10
C SER A 61 -12.34 33.78 -3.95
N GLY A 62 -11.37 33.37 -3.12
CA GLY A 62 -10.74 34.21 -2.12
C GLY A 62 -9.65 35.11 -2.72
N THR A 63 -8.73 35.53 -1.86
CA THR A 63 -7.64 36.45 -2.17
C THR A 63 -6.31 35.73 -2.01
N LEU A 64 -5.19 36.38 -2.30
CA LEU A 64 -3.85 35.80 -2.09
C LEU A 64 -3.45 35.66 -0.60
N GLY A 65 -4.39 35.49 0.32
CA GLY A 65 -4.09 35.57 1.73
C GLY A 65 -5.27 35.22 2.61
N ARG A 66 -5.17 34.10 3.34
CA ARG A 66 -6.10 33.60 4.35
C ARG A 66 -7.55 34.05 4.23
N ASP A 67 -8.33 33.18 3.65
CA ASP A 67 -9.73 33.32 3.34
C ASP A 67 -10.56 32.22 4.04
N ILE A 68 -11.84 32.50 4.26
CA ILE A 68 -12.85 31.54 4.70
C ILE A 68 -13.98 31.58 3.68
N LEU A 69 -14.25 30.45 3.02
CA LEU A 69 -15.27 30.31 1.99
C LEU A 69 -16.35 29.32 2.47
N PHE A 70 -17.62 29.65 2.23
CA PHE A 70 -18.76 28.76 2.46
C PHE A 70 -19.63 28.69 1.20
N GLY A 71 -19.83 27.51 0.61
CA GLY A 71 -20.73 27.27 -0.52
C GLY A 71 -22.20 27.29 -0.10
N PHE A 72 -22.52 26.50 0.93
CA PHE A 72 -23.85 26.18 1.46
C PHE A 72 -24.56 25.03 0.75
N ALA A 73 -25.38 25.28 -0.26
CA ALA A 73 -26.10 24.21 -0.93
C ALA A 73 -26.03 24.41 -2.43
N GLY A 74 -26.02 23.32 -3.19
CA GLY A 74 -25.68 23.38 -4.60
C GLY A 74 -24.40 22.60 -4.85
N GLY A 75 -23.97 22.54 -6.12
CA GLY A 75 -22.62 22.08 -6.41
C GLY A 75 -21.78 23.31 -6.68
N ASP A 76 -20.87 23.60 -5.77
CA ASP A 76 -20.13 24.85 -5.66
C ASP A 76 -18.65 24.64 -6.01
N ASP A 77 -18.04 25.58 -6.74
CA ASP A 77 -16.61 25.61 -7.00
C ASP A 77 -15.95 26.69 -6.10
N LEU A 78 -15.08 26.29 -5.18
CA LEU A 78 -14.42 27.17 -4.19
C LEU A 78 -12.90 27.18 -4.38
N PHE A 79 -12.31 28.36 -4.56
CA PHE A 79 -10.86 28.57 -4.73
C PHE A 79 -10.34 29.51 -3.63
N GLY A 80 -9.42 29.06 -2.78
CA GLY A 80 -8.86 29.90 -1.72
C GLY A 80 -8.09 31.13 -2.24
N ASP A 81 -7.12 30.93 -3.13
CA ASP A 81 -6.24 31.98 -3.68
C ASP A 81 -6.54 32.37 -5.14
N GLY A 82 -7.61 31.81 -5.71
CA GLY A 82 -8.13 32.14 -7.05
C GLY A 82 -7.35 31.52 -8.21
N ASP A 83 -7.76 31.85 -9.44
CA ASP A 83 -7.32 31.17 -10.68
C ASP A 83 -6.44 32.06 -11.58
N ILE A 84 -5.47 31.44 -12.27
CA ILE A 84 -4.58 32.05 -13.25
C ILE A 84 -4.68 31.31 -14.60
N ASP A 85 -5.37 31.93 -15.57
CA ASP A 85 -5.40 31.49 -16.97
C ASP A 85 -4.53 32.41 -17.86
N ARG A 86 -3.56 31.84 -18.59
CA ARG A 86 -2.71 32.56 -19.56
C ARG A 86 -2.45 31.74 -20.83
N GLY A 87 -2.34 32.43 -21.97
CA GLY A 87 -2.01 31.81 -23.26
C GLY A 87 -0.54 31.42 -23.44
N ASP A 88 -0.17 31.07 -24.67
CA ASP A 88 1.12 30.46 -25.03
C ASP A 88 2.36 31.25 -24.59
N GLY A 89 3.45 30.54 -24.25
CA GLY A 89 4.73 31.10 -23.84
C GLY A 89 4.71 31.75 -22.44
N ALA A 90 3.60 31.60 -21.71
CA ALA A 90 3.42 32.22 -20.42
C ALA A 90 4.20 31.49 -19.31
N GLN A 91 4.30 32.19 -18.18
CA GLN A 91 4.69 31.62 -16.90
C GLN A 91 3.73 32.15 -15.85
N ALA A 92 3.43 31.33 -14.85
CA ALA A 92 2.61 31.72 -13.71
C ALA A 92 3.18 31.12 -12.43
N ARG A 93 2.93 31.84 -11.33
CA ARG A 93 3.24 31.39 -9.99
C ARG A 93 2.11 31.80 -9.07
N LEU A 94 1.51 30.83 -8.41
CA LEU A 94 0.62 31.00 -7.27
C LEU A 94 1.43 30.70 -6.00
N ARG A 95 1.14 31.43 -4.93
CA ARG A 95 1.65 31.14 -3.59
C ARG A 95 0.45 31.17 -2.68
N GLY A 96 0.06 29.98 -2.28
CA GLY A 96 -1.00 29.68 -1.38
C GLY A 96 -0.89 30.37 -0.04
N ALA A 97 -2.03 30.67 0.55
CA ALA A 97 -2.15 31.01 1.95
C ALA A 97 -3.05 30.01 2.65
N ALA A 98 -2.84 29.83 3.95
CA ALA A 98 -3.66 28.92 4.76
C ALA A 98 -5.14 29.35 4.76
N ASP A 99 -6.00 28.63 4.05
CA ASP A 99 -7.41 28.92 3.79
C ASP A 99 -8.35 27.91 4.47
N ALA A 100 -9.63 28.27 4.59
CA ALA A 100 -10.65 27.36 5.11
C ALA A 100 -11.92 27.37 4.25
N LEU A 101 -12.21 26.24 3.61
CA LEU A 101 -13.30 26.08 2.66
C LEU A 101 -14.31 25.08 3.19
N SER A 102 -15.60 25.33 2.92
CA SER A 102 -16.68 24.39 3.21
C SER A 102 -17.69 24.40 2.07
N GLY A 103 -17.91 23.25 1.43
CA GLY A 103 -18.87 23.06 0.35
C GLY A 103 -20.30 23.16 0.87
N GLY A 104 -20.70 22.19 1.69
CA GLY A 104 -21.97 22.17 2.39
C GLY A 104 -22.83 20.99 1.97
N THR A 105 -23.78 21.19 1.05
CA THR A 105 -24.63 20.11 0.54
C THR A 105 -24.73 20.14 -0.97
N GLY A 106 -24.54 19.00 -1.62
CA GLY A 106 -24.44 18.86 -3.07
C GLY A 106 -22.99 18.56 -3.45
N ASP A 107 -22.77 18.28 -4.73
CA ASP A 107 -21.47 17.81 -5.21
C ASP A 107 -20.54 19.00 -5.48
N ASP A 108 -19.65 19.28 -4.53
CA ASP A 108 -18.79 20.46 -4.46
C ASP A 108 -17.36 20.20 -4.95
N ARG A 109 -16.65 21.25 -5.36
CA ARG A 109 -15.21 21.21 -5.67
C ARG A 109 -14.47 22.30 -4.93
N LEU A 110 -13.49 21.88 -4.14
CA LEU A 110 -12.72 22.78 -3.29
C LEU A 110 -11.24 22.69 -3.67
N TRP A 111 -10.60 23.84 -3.86
CA TRP A 111 -9.16 23.99 -4.01
C TRP A 111 -8.66 24.89 -2.88
N GLY A 112 -7.83 24.35 -1.98
CA GLY A 112 -7.27 25.10 -0.85
C GLY A 112 -6.56 26.35 -1.33
N ASP A 113 -5.77 26.22 -2.41
CA ASP A 113 -5.22 27.35 -3.14
C ASP A 113 -6.08 27.70 -4.38
N GLY A 114 -5.70 27.19 -5.55
CA GLY A 114 -6.22 27.69 -6.80
C GLY A 114 -5.66 26.99 -8.01
N ARG A 115 -5.91 27.52 -9.21
CA ARG A 115 -5.52 26.86 -10.45
C ARG A 115 -4.57 27.70 -11.28
N ILE A 116 -3.72 27.01 -12.03
CA ILE A 116 -2.89 27.60 -13.07
C ILE A 116 -3.13 26.84 -14.37
N VAL A 117 -3.69 27.52 -15.37
CA VAL A 117 -3.87 26.99 -16.72
C VAL A 117 -3.01 27.80 -17.69
N LEU A 118 -2.03 27.15 -18.34
CA LEU A 118 -1.13 27.77 -19.32
C LEU A 118 -1.27 27.09 -20.69
N GLY A 119 -1.29 27.90 -21.75
CA GLY A 119 -1.22 27.43 -23.13
C GLY A 119 0.14 26.81 -23.51
N ASP A 120 0.36 26.62 -24.81
CA ASP A 120 1.55 25.92 -25.32
C ASP A 120 2.85 26.67 -25.01
N ASN A 121 3.97 25.95 -24.99
CA ASN A 121 5.32 26.47 -24.73
C ASN A 121 5.42 27.18 -23.37
N ALA A 122 4.65 26.75 -22.37
CA ALA A 122 4.69 27.36 -21.05
C ALA A 122 6.09 27.24 -20.46
N VAL A 123 6.64 28.36 -20.01
CA VAL A 123 7.99 28.39 -19.44
C VAL A 123 7.99 27.77 -18.05
N GLN A 124 6.92 27.99 -17.27
CA GLN A 124 6.78 27.52 -15.90
C GLN A 124 5.37 27.77 -15.33
N ALA A 125 4.74 26.74 -14.78
CA ALA A 125 3.65 26.85 -13.79
C ALA A 125 4.19 26.43 -12.42
N VAL A 126 4.03 27.26 -11.39
CA VAL A 126 4.37 26.86 -10.00
C VAL A 126 3.25 27.19 -9.05
N ILE A 127 2.83 26.21 -8.27
CA ILE A 127 2.04 26.40 -7.07
C ILE A 127 2.93 26.10 -5.87
N ILE A 128 2.78 26.89 -4.82
CA ILE A 128 3.32 26.58 -3.50
C ILE A 128 2.14 26.67 -2.58
N GLY A 129 1.76 25.51 -2.06
CA GLY A 129 0.63 25.27 -1.19
C GLY A 129 0.53 26.13 0.04
N GLY A 130 -0.71 26.36 0.43
CA GLY A 130 -1.14 26.83 1.72
C GLY A 130 -1.02 25.75 2.80
N HIS A 131 -1.82 25.87 3.84
CA HIS A 131 -1.98 24.86 4.89
C HIS A 131 -3.45 24.96 5.25
N ASP A 132 -4.25 24.17 4.56
CA ASP A 132 -5.64 24.47 4.29
C ASP A 132 -6.56 23.52 5.04
N LEU A 133 -7.79 23.99 5.27
CA LEU A 133 -8.85 23.23 5.92
C LEU A 133 -10.03 23.14 4.98
N LEU A 134 -10.28 21.96 4.43
CA LEU A 134 -11.35 21.72 3.48
C LEU A 134 -12.38 20.76 4.09
N TYR A 135 -13.66 21.06 3.87
CA TYR A 135 -14.77 20.19 4.26
C TYR A 135 -15.82 20.15 3.16
N GLY A 136 -16.02 18.97 2.56
CA GLY A 136 -17.01 18.74 1.50
C GLY A 136 -18.42 18.92 2.04
N GLY A 137 -18.86 18.02 2.90
CA GLY A 137 -20.13 18.09 3.60
C GLY A 137 -21.00 16.88 3.29
N THR A 138 -22.00 17.05 2.44
CA THR A 138 -22.82 15.94 1.96
C THR A 138 -22.92 16.02 0.44
N GLY A 139 -22.83 14.91 -0.27
CA GLY A 139 -22.74 14.90 -1.73
C GLY A 139 -21.43 14.26 -2.14
N ASP A 140 -21.25 14.04 -3.45
CA ASP A 140 -20.02 13.44 -3.96
C ASP A 140 -19.02 14.57 -4.26
N ASP A 141 -18.13 14.87 -3.32
CA ASP A 141 -17.27 16.06 -3.33
C ASP A 141 -15.88 15.78 -3.93
N THR A 142 -15.20 16.83 -4.39
CA THR A 142 -13.79 16.76 -4.80
C THR A 142 -12.96 17.84 -4.12
N LEU A 143 -11.98 17.44 -3.31
CA LEU A 143 -11.15 18.33 -2.51
C LEU A 143 -9.68 18.20 -2.94
N TYR A 144 -9.05 19.31 -3.25
CA TYR A 144 -7.60 19.44 -3.42
C TYR A 144 -7.09 20.34 -2.30
N GLY A 145 -6.25 19.81 -1.40
CA GLY A 145 -5.67 20.61 -0.32
C GLY A 145 -4.82 21.74 -0.88
N ASP A 146 -4.20 21.51 -2.04
CA ASP A 146 -3.45 22.52 -2.77
C ASP A 146 -4.11 22.91 -4.10
N GLY A 147 -3.36 23.64 -4.92
CA GLY A 147 -3.79 24.04 -6.24
C GLY A 147 -3.46 23.04 -7.36
N THR A 148 -4.13 23.18 -8.50
CA THR A 148 -3.89 22.36 -9.70
C THR A 148 -3.19 23.12 -10.81
N THR A 149 -2.36 22.44 -11.59
CA THR A 149 -1.70 22.99 -12.77
C THR A 149 -2.06 22.23 -14.05
N GLU A 150 -2.32 22.97 -15.12
CA GLU A 150 -2.53 22.45 -16.47
C GLU A 150 -1.62 23.23 -17.42
N VAL A 151 -0.73 22.54 -18.14
CA VAL A 151 0.20 23.16 -19.10
C VAL A 151 0.08 22.52 -20.48
N GLY A 152 -0.01 23.37 -21.51
CA GLY A 152 -0.07 22.98 -22.92
C GLY A 152 1.20 22.35 -23.46
N ASP A 153 1.26 22.17 -24.78
CA ASP A 153 2.31 21.40 -25.44
C ASP A 153 3.69 22.08 -25.36
N GLN A 154 4.77 21.31 -25.29
CA GLN A 154 6.17 21.76 -25.26
C GLN A 154 6.47 22.70 -24.08
N SER A 155 5.77 22.48 -22.97
CA SER A 155 6.04 23.18 -21.73
C SER A 155 7.39 22.72 -21.15
N ARG A 156 7.85 23.41 -20.10
CA ARG A 156 9.12 23.08 -19.45
C ARG A 156 8.96 22.51 -18.04
N LEU A 157 7.99 23.00 -17.28
CA LEU A 157 7.84 22.71 -15.85
C LEU A 157 6.43 23.09 -15.37
N ALA A 158 5.70 22.13 -14.82
CA ALA A 158 4.71 22.41 -13.77
C ALA A 158 5.19 21.79 -12.46
N LEU A 159 5.14 22.59 -11.40
CA LEU A 159 5.58 22.23 -10.07
C LEU A 159 4.48 22.58 -9.07
N ILE A 160 4.09 21.61 -8.26
CA ILE A 160 3.31 21.83 -7.05
C ILE A 160 4.22 21.51 -5.87
N ARG A 161 4.16 22.34 -4.83
CA ARG A 161 4.81 22.07 -3.55
C ARG A 161 3.73 22.11 -2.51
N GLY A 162 3.40 20.93 -2.02
CA GLY A 162 2.37 20.62 -1.07
C GLY A 162 2.40 21.45 0.19
N GLY A 163 1.20 21.60 0.72
CA GLY A 163 0.91 22.23 1.98
C GLY A 163 1.04 21.26 3.14
N ARG A 164 0.12 21.40 4.07
CA ARG A 164 -0.11 20.49 5.19
C ARG A 164 -1.56 20.71 5.47
N ASP A 165 -2.35 19.80 4.94
CA ASP A 165 -3.75 20.07 4.69
C ASP A 165 -4.61 19.13 5.52
N LEU A 166 -5.78 19.61 5.91
CA LEU A 166 -6.78 18.84 6.62
C LEU A 166 -8.05 18.81 5.77
N LEU A 167 -8.33 17.66 5.19
CA LEU A 167 -9.45 17.42 4.30
C LEU A 167 -10.43 16.46 4.97
N ALA A 168 -11.72 16.74 4.80
CA ALA A 168 -12.78 15.83 5.19
C ALA A 168 -13.89 15.85 4.11
N GLY A 169 -14.19 14.69 3.54
CA GLY A 169 -15.24 14.50 2.54
C GLY A 169 -16.61 14.69 3.18
N GLY A 170 -17.04 13.74 4.01
CA GLY A 170 -18.29 13.78 4.75
C GLY A 170 -19.19 12.62 4.37
N ASP A 171 -20.44 12.91 3.98
CA ASP A 171 -21.37 11.88 3.51
C ASP A 171 -21.38 11.90 1.96
N GLY A 172 -21.11 10.79 1.28
CA GLY A 172 -21.10 10.71 -0.19
C GLY A 172 -19.87 9.97 -0.69
N ASP A 173 -19.79 9.68 -1.99
CA ASP A 173 -18.58 9.07 -2.58
C ASP A 173 -17.60 10.19 -2.95
N ASP A 174 -16.63 10.48 -2.07
CA ASP A 174 -15.76 11.65 -2.15
C ASP A 174 -14.39 11.37 -2.79
N ALA A 175 -13.77 12.40 -3.38
CA ALA A 175 -12.40 12.35 -3.90
C ALA A 175 -11.51 13.41 -3.25
N LEU A 176 -10.55 12.97 -2.43
CA LEU A 176 -9.65 13.83 -1.67
C LEU A 176 -8.21 13.67 -2.18
N TYR A 177 -7.54 14.80 -2.40
CA TYR A 177 -6.13 14.89 -2.74
C TYR A 177 -5.48 15.82 -1.72
N GLY A 178 -4.55 15.32 -0.90
CA GLY A 178 -3.90 16.16 0.13
C GLY A 178 -3.19 17.35 -0.49
N ASP A 179 -2.55 17.13 -1.64
CA ASP A 179 -2.04 18.22 -2.47
C ASP A 179 -2.94 18.52 -3.69
N GLY A 180 -2.36 18.50 -4.89
CA GLY A 180 -2.97 18.98 -6.12
C GLY A 180 -2.64 18.12 -7.32
N LEU A 181 -3.18 18.51 -8.48
CA LEU A 181 -3.01 17.80 -9.74
C LEU A 181 -2.10 18.59 -10.68
N ALA A 182 -1.06 17.95 -11.21
CA ALA A 182 -0.22 18.49 -12.27
C ALA A 182 -0.45 17.74 -13.59
N THR A 183 -1.00 18.43 -14.59
CA THR A 183 -1.32 17.85 -15.90
C THR A 183 -0.48 18.49 -17.02
N SER A 184 0.10 17.64 -17.87
CA SER A 184 0.75 18.04 -19.13
C SER A 184 0.19 17.27 -20.34
N PHE A 185 0.22 17.89 -21.53
CA PHE A 185 -0.40 17.31 -22.75
C PHE A 185 0.58 16.69 -23.76
N PHE A 186 1.72 17.32 -24.05
CA PHE A 186 2.82 16.77 -24.87
C PHE A 186 4.12 17.55 -24.60
N GLY A 187 5.27 16.93 -24.35
CA GLY A 187 6.53 17.69 -24.20
C GLY A 187 7.64 16.99 -23.41
N ASN A 188 8.86 17.54 -23.46
CA ASN A 188 10.02 17.07 -22.66
C ASN A 188 10.00 17.69 -21.26
N ASP A 189 8.82 17.69 -20.64
CA ASP A 189 8.58 18.36 -19.37
C ASP A 189 9.22 17.60 -18.20
N ASP A 190 9.77 18.34 -17.23
CA ASP A 190 10.08 17.82 -15.89
C ASP A 190 8.94 18.26 -14.98
N GLN A 191 7.90 17.44 -14.87
CA GLN A 191 6.76 17.70 -13.98
C GLN A 191 7.12 17.27 -12.56
N ARG A 192 6.64 18.00 -11.55
CA ARG A 192 6.99 17.66 -10.18
C ARG A 192 5.88 17.98 -9.18
N ILE A 193 5.66 17.05 -8.26
CA ILE A 193 4.96 17.31 -7.01
C ILE A 193 5.96 17.02 -5.88
N GLU A 194 6.05 17.96 -4.93
CA GLU A 194 6.73 17.76 -3.65
C GLU A 194 5.63 17.74 -2.60
N GLY A 195 5.35 16.58 -2.06
CA GLY A 195 4.24 16.24 -1.17
C GLY A 195 4.14 17.04 0.11
N GLY A 196 2.91 17.14 0.60
CA GLY A 196 2.51 17.75 1.86
C GLY A 196 2.80 16.85 3.05
N ALA A 197 2.04 16.96 4.14
CA ALA A 197 2.07 15.98 5.21
C ALA A 197 0.71 16.04 5.86
N ASP A 198 -0.23 15.32 5.29
CA ASP A 198 -1.63 15.68 5.25
C ASP A 198 -2.49 14.80 6.15
N THR A 199 -3.73 15.22 6.35
CA THR A 199 -4.72 14.44 7.08
C THR A 199 -6.03 14.45 6.33
N LEU A 200 -6.43 13.29 5.84
CA LEU A 200 -7.61 13.09 5.02
C LEU A 200 -8.58 12.16 5.74
N SER A 201 -9.87 12.45 5.62
CA SER A 201 -10.95 11.60 6.09
C SER A 201 -12.05 11.54 5.03
N GLY A 202 -12.37 10.35 4.54
CA GLY A 202 -13.45 10.11 3.59
C GLY A 202 -14.80 10.36 4.24
N GLY A 203 -15.21 9.45 5.12
CA GLY A 203 -16.42 9.55 5.93
C GLY A 203 -17.37 8.40 5.67
N ASP A 204 -18.61 8.70 5.30
CA ASP A 204 -19.60 7.71 4.90
C ASP A 204 -19.66 7.68 3.37
N GLY A 205 -19.21 6.63 2.70
CA GLY A 205 -19.05 6.66 1.25
C GLY A 205 -18.15 5.56 0.71
N ASN A 206 -18.03 5.46 -0.61
CA ASN A 206 -16.90 4.75 -1.22
C ASN A 206 -15.93 5.82 -1.72
N ASP A 207 -14.96 6.15 -0.87
CA ASP A 207 -14.12 7.32 -1.04
C ASP A 207 -12.80 7.00 -1.74
N LEU A 208 -12.23 8.00 -2.39
CA LEU A 208 -10.92 7.95 -3.02
C LEU A 208 -9.99 8.98 -2.39
N LEU A 209 -8.99 8.52 -1.66
CA LEU A 209 -8.03 9.37 -0.96
C LEU A 209 -6.63 9.18 -1.54
N TYR A 210 -5.99 10.28 -1.92
CA TYR A 210 -4.55 10.36 -2.16
C TYR A 210 -3.97 11.30 -1.10
N GLY A 211 -3.06 10.82 -0.27
CA GLY A 211 -2.40 11.70 0.72
C GLY A 211 -1.64 12.83 0.05
N ASP A 212 -1.22 12.62 -1.20
CA ASP A 212 -0.45 13.56 -1.99
C ASP A 212 -1.10 13.87 -3.36
N GLY A 213 -0.36 14.58 -4.21
CA GLY A 213 -0.86 15.05 -5.50
C GLY A 213 -0.73 14.05 -6.66
N VAL A 214 -1.49 14.25 -7.74
CA VAL A 214 -1.39 13.39 -8.94
C VAL A 214 -0.58 14.06 -10.04
N LEU A 215 0.36 13.35 -10.65
CA LEU A 215 0.99 13.75 -11.92
C LEU A 215 0.31 13.03 -13.09
N ARG A 216 -0.31 13.80 -13.97
CA ARG A 216 -0.82 13.31 -15.26
C ARG A 216 0.11 13.73 -16.39
N LEU A 217 0.93 12.79 -16.82
CA LEU A 217 1.98 12.97 -17.80
C LEU A 217 1.52 12.57 -19.20
N ALA A 218 2.14 13.24 -20.16
CA ALA A 218 2.00 12.98 -21.56
C ALA A 218 3.10 12.06 -22.11
N ILE A 219 3.00 11.76 -23.41
CA ILE A 219 4.08 11.10 -24.13
C ILE A 219 5.35 11.96 -24.08
N SER A 220 6.48 11.31 -23.79
CA SER A 220 7.85 11.85 -23.69
C SER A 220 8.11 12.86 -22.57
N SER A 221 7.21 12.99 -21.58
CA SER A 221 7.45 13.78 -20.36
C SER A 221 7.97 12.92 -19.21
N SER A 222 8.77 13.52 -18.35
CA SER A 222 9.26 12.94 -17.10
C SER A 222 8.52 13.56 -15.91
N GLY A 223 8.36 12.82 -14.83
CA GLY A 223 7.73 13.35 -13.62
C GLY A 223 8.36 12.82 -12.34
N THR A 224 8.51 13.67 -11.34
CA THR A 224 8.91 13.24 -10.00
C THR A 224 7.80 13.54 -9.03
N LEU A 225 7.36 12.52 -8.31
CA LEU A 225 6.56 12.67 -7.11
C LEU A 225 7.45 12.33 -5.91
N ALA A 226 7.42 13.16 -4.89
CA ALA A 226 8.06 12.87 -3.62
C ALA A 226 6.99 13.03 -2.56
N GLY A 227 6.63 11.91 -1.95
CA GLY A 227 5.57 11.70 -0.99
C GLY A 227 5.66 12.53 0.26
N GLY A 228 4.50 12.67 0.88
CA GLY A 228 4.27 13.35 2.14
C GLY A 228 4.56 12.45 3.33
N ALA A 229 3.84 12.62 4.42
CA ALA A 229 3.85 11.66 5.53
C ALA A 229 2.48 11.81 6.16
N ASP A 230 1.58 10.95 5.72
CA ASP A 230 0.17 11.26 5.65
C ASP A 230 -0.66 10.39 6.59
N LEU A 231 -1.84 10.90 6.94
CA LEU A 231 -2.83 10.19 7.74
C LEU A 231 -4.14 10.12 6.95
N LEU A 232 -4.52 8.92 6.53
CA LEU A 232 -5.74 8.67 5.78
C LEU A 232 -6.68 7.77 6.58
N ASP A 233 -7.96 8.11 6.56
CA ASP A 233 -9.05 7.36 7.21
C ASP A 233 -10.24 7.30 6.24
N GLY A 234 -10.51 6.14 5.64
CA GLY A 234 -11.59 5.93 4.69
C GLY A 234 -12.94 6.12 5.38
N GLY A 235 -13.18 5.34 6.43
CA GLY A 235 -14.34 5.47 7.29
C GLY A 235 -15.29 4.30 7.10
N SER A 236 -16.41 4.51 6.42
CA SER A 236 -17.37 3.44 6.15
C SER A 236 -17.79 3.40 4.70
N GLY A 237 -17.88 2.19 4.17
CA GLY A 237 -18.06 1.91 2.75
C GLY A 237 -16.75 1.35 2.19
N ASN A 238 -16.70 1.11 0.89
CA ASN A 238 -15.58 0.43 0.26
C ASN A 238 -14.62 1.46 -0.33
N ASP A 239 -13.58 1.80 0.42
CA ASP A 239 -12.71 2.92 0.15
C ASP A 239 -11.47 2.53 -0.65
N THR A 240 -10.84 3.51 -1.30
CA THR A 240 -9.54 3.37 -1.95
C THR A 240 -8.59 4.45 -1.46
N LEU A 241 -7.55 4.03 -0.75
CA LEU A 241 -6.56 4.92 -0.13
C LEU A 241 -5.18 4.67 -0.73
N PHE A 242 -4.51 5.75 -1.12
CA PHE A 242 -3.09 5.78 -1.46
C PHE A 242 -2.42 6.77 -0.50
N GLY A 243 -1.47 6.31 0.33
CA GLY A 243 -0.80 7.22 1.27
C GLY A 243 -0.08 8.33 0.54
N ASP A 244 0.45 8.04 -0.66
CA ASP A 244 0.96 9.07 -1.56
C ASP A 244 0.16 9.23 -2.88
N GLY A 245 0.61 10.17 -3.71
CA GLY A 245 0.03 10.46 -5.01
C GLY A 245 0.53 9.58 -6.16
N VAL A 246 -0.11 9.69 -7.32
CA VAL A 246 0.14 8.77 -8.45
C VAL A 246 0.80 9.47 -9.63
N VAL A 247 1.72 8.77 -10.31
CA VAL A 247 2.27 9.19 -11.60
C VAL A 247 1.65 8.38 -12.74
N LEU A 248 0.90 9.06 -13.62
CA LEU A 248 0.15 8.46 -14.73
C LEU A 248 0.70 8.88 -16.10
N GLY A 249 0.75 7.96 -17.06
CA GLY A 249 0.76 8.30 -18.49
C GLY A 249 2.11 8.67 -19.10
N ALA A 250 3.23 8.50 -18.38
CA ALA A 250 4.56 8.74 -18.93
C ALA A 250 4.93 7.66 -19.95
N THR A 251 4.57 7.88 -21.22
CA THR A 251 5.04 7.05 -22.35
C THR A 251 6.43 7.55 -22.76
N PHE A 252 7.49 6.74 -22.59
CA PHE A 252 8.91 7.10 -22.90
C PHE A 252 9.61 8.14 -21.98
N GLY A 253 9.04 8.47 -20.81
CA GLY A 253 9.66 9.33 -19.79
C GLY A 253 10.50 8.58 -18.75
N VAL A 254 11.28 9.29 -17.94
CA VAL A 254 11.80 8.77 -16.67
C VAL A 254 11.01 9.39 -15.54
N SER A 255 10.24 8.58 -14.83
CA SER A 255 9.48 9.03 -13.67
C SER A 255 10.04 8.43 -12.40
N ALA A 256 10.01 9.18 -11.31
CA ALA A 256 10.41 8.66 -10.01
C ALA A 256 9.30 8.94 -9.00
N LEU A 257 9.09 7.98 -8.11
CA LEU A 257 8.29 8.16 -6.91
C LEU A 257 9.18 7.81 -5.72
N THR A 258 9.15 8.67 -4.72
CA THR A 258 9.70 8.36 -3.40
C THR A 258 8.57 8.49 -2.42
N GLY A 259 8.31 7.40 -1.71
CA GLY A 259 7.30 7.22 -0.69
C GLY A 259 7.42 8.12 0.51
N GLY A 260 6.29 8.32 1.16
CA GLY A 260 6.13 8.98 2.42
C GLY A 260 6.38 8.05 3.60
N ARG A 261 5.72 8.31 4.72
CA ARG A 261 5.66 7.34 5.81
C ARG A 261 4.29 7.48 6.42
N ASP A 262 3.41 6.61 5.97
CA ASP A 262 1.99 6.89 6.00
C ASP A 262 1.26 6.02 7.02
N LEU A 263 0.08 6.48 7.41
CA LEU A 263 -0.82 5.77 8.27
C LEU A 263 -2.20 5.74 7.63
N LEU A 264 -2.58 4.56 7.13
CA LEU A 264 -3.85 4.35 6.44
C LEU A 264 -4.79 3.50 7.31
N ARG A 265 -6.08 3.83 7.26
CA ARG A 265 -7.17 3.02 7.82
C ARG A 265 -8.32 2.95 6.83
N GLY A 266 -8.73 1.74 6.46
CA GLY A 266 -9.90 1.51 5.61
C GLY A 266 -11.16 1.76 6.40
N GLY A 267 -11.35 0.96 7.44
CA GLY A 267 -12.44 1.12 8.39
C GLY A 267 -13.44 -0.03 8.24
N ALA A 268 -14.62 0.24 7.72
CA ALA A 268 -15.64 -0.79 7.53
C ALA A 268 -16.09 -0.84 6.08
N GLY A 269 -15.94 -1.99 5.43
CA GLY A 269 -16.21 -2.17 4.01
C GLY A 269 -15.14 -3.06 3.41
N ASP A 270 -15.24 -3.40 2.12
CA ASP A 270 -14.15 -4.10 1.43
C ASP A 270 -13.23 -3.03 0.80
N ASP A 271 -12.10 -2.75 1.42
CA ASP A 271 -11.24 -1.59 1.12
C ASP A 271 -10.00 -1.95 0.27
N VAL A 272 -9.44 -0.95 -0.40
CA VAL A 272 -8.15 -1.06 -1.13
C VAL A 272 -7.18 -0.02 -0.59
N LEU A 273 -6.10 -0.46 0.05
CA LEU A 273 -5.11 0.40 0.67
C LEU A 273 -3.74 0.15 0.06
N THR A 274 -3.07 1.21 -0.35
CA THR A 274 -1.66 1.20 -0.77
C THR A 274 -0.92 2.26 0.03
N GLY A 275 0.10 1.87 0.81
CA GLY A 275 0.86 2.81 1.64
C GLY A 275 1.47 3.92 0.79
N ASP A 276 2.09 3.55 -0.32
CA ASP A 276 2.59 4.53 -1.29
C ASP A 276 1.74 4.69 -2.57
N GLY A 277 2.14 5.67 -3.37
CA GLY A 277 1.60 5.92 -4.70
C GLY A 277 2.00 4.88 -5.75
N THR A 278 1.56 5.06 -6.99
CA THR A 278 1.87 4.14 -8.11
C THR A 278 2.52 4.87 -9.27
N VAL A 279 3.44 4.21 -9.97
CA VAL A 279 4.09 4.75 -11.18
C VAL A 279 3.64 3.96 -12.41
N ASN A 280 2.57 4.41 -13.07
CA ASN A 280 2.06 3.75 -14.27
C ASN A 280 2.66 4.38 -15.54
N THR A 281 3.84 3.88 -15.93
CA THR A 281 4.57 4.31 -17.14
C THR A 281 4.66 3.19 -18.16
N ASP A 282 4.84 3.54 -19.44
CA ASP A 282 4.96 2.55 -20.52
C ASP A 282 6.36 2.43 -21.14
N ARG A 283 6.73 1.16 -21.39
CA ARG A 283 7.66 0.58 -22.39
C ARG A 283 9.15 0.90 -22.34
N THR A 284 9.63 2.03 -21.83
CA THR A 284 11.10 2.30 -21.89
C THR A 284 11.68 3.16 -20.77
N GLY A 285 10.87 3.57 -19.78
CA GLY A 285 11.38 4.32 -18.63
C GLY A 285 12.31 3.46 -17.76
N LEU A 286 13.21 4.13 -17.03
CA LEU A 286 13.88 3.58 -15.85
C LEU A 286 13.20 4.20 -14.62
N PRO A 287 11.93 3.88 -14.32
CA PRO A 287 11.34 4.41 -13.11
C PRO A 287 12.07 3.87 -11.90
N ALA A 288 12.38 4.77 -10.99
CA ALA A 288 12.86 4.44 -9.66
C ALA A 288 11.69 4.66 -8.71
N PHE A 289 11.30 3.58 -8.04
CA PHE A 289 10.33 3.60 -6.97
C PHE A 289 11.09 3.29 -5.68
N THR A 290 10.91 4.13 -4.67
CA THR A 290 11.45 3.88 -3.33
C THR A 290 10.30 4.05 -2.36
N GLY A 291 9.96 2.96 -1.71
CA GLY A 291 8.93 2.79 -0.71
C GLY A 291 9.01 3.69 0.51
N GLY A 292 7.87 3.80 1.16
CA GLY A 292 7.67 4.43 2.45
C GLY A 292 8.09 3.51 3.60
N ALA A 293 7.47 3.65 4.76
CA ALA A 293 7.64 2.69 5.87
C ALA A 293 6.39 2.78 6.72
N ASP A 294 5.35 2.16 6.19
CA ASP A 294 3.98 2.55 6.36
C ASP A 294 3.30 1.72 7.44
N THR A 295 2.09 2.14 7.78
CA THR A 295 1.25 1.41 8.71
C THR A 295 -0.17 1.39 8.20
N ILE A 296 -0.64 0.20 7.85
CA ILE A 296 -1.90 0.01 7.12
C ILE A 296 -2.82 -0.89 7.95
N PHE A 297 -4.05 -0.43 8.15
CA PHE A 297 -5.11 -1.19 8.81
C PHE A 297 -6.32 -1.32 7.86
N GLY A 298 -6.68 -2.54 7.46
CA GLY A 298 -7.88 -2.81 6.66
C GLY A 298 -9.14 -2.54 7.48
N GLY A 299 -9.42 -3.42 8.44
CA GLY A 299 -10.50 -3.24 9.41
C GLY A 299 -11.53 -4.35 9.33
N ASP A 300 -12.80 -3.98 9.17
CA ASP A 300 -13.91 -4.92 8.98
C ASP A 300 -14.20 -5.03 7.48
N GLY A 301 -13.86 -6.14 6.82
CA GLY A 301 -13.86 -6.15 5.36
C GLY A 301 -13.20 -7.36 4.73
N ASN A 302 -13.37 -7.59 3.44
CA ASN A 302 -12.39 -8.39 2.68
C ASN A 302 -11.48 -7.40 1.98
N ASP A 303 -10.38 -7.05 2.63
CA ASP A 303 -9.56 -5.92 2.24
C ASP A 303 -8.39 -6.35 1.35
N SER A 304 -7.93 -5.41 0.53
CA SER A 304 -6.72 -5.54 -0.29
C SER A 304 -5.69 -4.53 0.18
N LEU A 305 -4.65 -5.02 0.86
CA LEU A 305 -3.60 -4.19 1.43
C LEU A 305 -2.30 -4.40 0.64
N THR A 306 -1.61 -3.31 0.36
CA THR A 306 -0.26 -3.32 -0.18
C THR A 306 0.56 -2.26 0.56
N GLY A 307 1.70 -2.62 1.13
CA GLY A 307 2.57 -1.66 1.81
C GLY A 307 3.04 -0.60 0.83
N ASP A 308 3.71 -1.00 -0.25
CA ASP A 308 4.09 -0.07 -1.31
C ASP A 308 3.41 -0.27 -2.66
N GLY A 309 3.26 0.82 -3.42
CA GLY A 309 2.62 0.76 -4.73
C GLY A 309 3.42 0.10 -5.85
N ASN A 310 2.83 0.10 -7.05
CA ASN A 310 3.37 -0.67 -8.17
C ASN A 310 4.25 0.19 -9.12
N ALA A 311 5.28 -0.42 -9.67
CA ALA A 311 6.04 0.13 -10.80
C ALA A 311 5.57 -0.48 -12.13
N GLY A 312 4.90 0.33 -12.96
CA GLY A 312 4.45 -0.01 -14.31
C GLY A 312 5.60 -0.26 -15.29
N SER A 313 5.30 -0.69 -16.51
CA SER A 313 6.24 -1.36 -17.43
C SER A 313 7.51 -0.62 -17.84
N GLY A 314 8.66 -1.28 -17.65
CA GLY A 314 9.97 -0.80 -18.10
C GLY A 314 11.15 -1.58 -17.51
N ASN A 315 12.33 -0.96 -17.50
CA ASN A 315 13.49 -1.43 -16.76
C ASN A 315 13.40 -0.87 -15.34
N ASN A 316 12.61 -1.49 -14.48
CA ASN A 316 12.20 -0.85 -13.22
C ASN A 316 13.15 -1.24 -12.09
N ALA A 317 13.45 -0.29 -11.21
CA ALA A 317 14.03 -0.57 -9.91
C ALA A 317 13.00 -0.14 -8.87
N MET A 318 12.46 -1.10 -8.15
CA MET A 318 11.60 -0.88 -7.00
C MET A 318 12.37 -1.34 -5.76
N THR A 319 12.40 -0.49 -4.76
CA THR A 319 12.82 -0.84 -3.41
C THR A 319 11.64 -0.54 -2.53
N GLY A 320 11.10 -1.56 -1.88
CA GLY A 320 10.01 -1.41 -0.94
C GLY A 320 10.46 -0.88 0.43
N GLY A 321 9.48 -0.64 1.28
CA GLY A 321 9.54 -0.06 2.59
C GLY A 321 9.42 -1.11 3.68
N ASP A 322 9.91 -0.82 4.89
CA ASP A 322 9.67 -1.72 6.03
C ASP A 322 8.29 -1.38 6.62
N ASP A 323 7.29 -2.19 6.31
CA ASP A 323 5.89 -1.88 6.55
C ASP A 323 5.25 -2.68 7.69
N VAL A 324 4.13 -2.16 8.19
CA VAL A 324 3.29 -2.82 9.19
C VAL A 324 1.86 -2.89 8.70
N LEU A 325 1.38 -4.10 8.41
CA LEU A 325 0.07 -4.34 7.82
C LEU A 325 -0.80 -5.20 8.74
N ASP A 326 -2.06 -4.81 8.90
CA ASP A 326 -3.09 -5.54 9.65
C ASP A 326 -4.39 -5.59 8.84
N GLY A 327 -4.72 -6.77 8.29
CA GLY A 327 -5.94 -6.99 7.50
C GLY A 327 -7.19 -6.80 8.33
N GLY A 328 -7.21 -7.41 9.53
CA GLY A 328 -8.28 -7.24 10.50
C GLY A 328 -9.25 -8.41 10.46
N SER A 329 -10.47 -8.22 9.98
CA SER A 329 -11.48 -9.28 9.95
C SER A 329 -12.17 -9.37 8.61
N GLY A 330 -12.29 -10.60 8.11
CA GLY A 330 -12.77 -10.96 6.78
C GLY A 330 -11.65 -11.63 6.00
N ASN A 331 -11.87 -11.96 4.73
CA ASN A 331 -10.89 -12.73 3.96
C ASN A 331 -10.01 -11.77 3.18
N ASP A 332 -8.84 -11.46 3.73
CA ASP A 332 -8.00 -10.38 3.25
C ASP A 332 -6.96 -10.86 2.24
N THR A 333 -6.52 -9.96 1.38
CA THR A 333 -5.32 -10.12 0.57
C THR A 333 -4.30 -9.08 1.00
N VAL A 334 -3.19 -9.53 1.58
CA VAL A 334 -2.16 -8.65 2.11
C VAL A 334 -0.85 -8.94 1.41
N LEU A 335 -0.25 -7.88 0.89
CA LEU A 335 1.03 -7.89 0.22
C LEU A 335 1.92 -6.88 0.94
N GLY A 336 3.08 -7.26 1.44
CA GLY A 336 3.98 -6.32 2.11
C GLY A 336 4.46 -5.27 1.11
N ASP A 337 5.09 -5.66 0.01
CA ASP A 337 5.42 -4.73 -1.06
C ASP A 337 4.73 -4.99 -2.40
N GLY A 338 4.39 -3.93 -3.13
CA GLY A 338 3.78 -4.01 -4.45
C GLY A 338 4.59 -4.74 -5.52
N GLY A 339 4.05 -4.79 -6.72
CA GLY A 339 4.62 -5.53 -7.84
C GLY A 339 5.24 -4.68 -8.94
N ILE A 340 5.98 -5.37 -9.81
CA ILE A 340 6.49 -4.81 -11.08
C ILE A 340 5.81 -5.53 -12.24
N SER A 341 5.05 -4.80 -13.07
CA SER A 341 4.50 -5.32 -14.32
C SER A 341 5.40 -4.99 -15.50
N ILE A 342 6.22 -5.92 -16.00
CA ILE A 342 7.24 -5.64 -17.04
C ILE A 342 6.71 -5.95 -18.44
N ALA A 343 6.36 -4.93 -19.24
CA ALA A 343 6.02 -5.13 -20.66
C ALA A 343 7.24 -5.11 -21.59
N ARG A 344 7.55 -6.26 -22.22
CA ARG A 344 8.41 -6.50 -23.40
C ARG A 344 9.80 -5.86 -23.39
N ALA A 345 10.82 -6.72 -23.26
CA ALA A 345 12.24 -6.45 -23.47
C ALA A 345 12.93 -5.55 -22.43
N GLY A 346 12.39 -5.49 -21.21
CA GLY A 346 13.03 -4.87 -20.06
C GLY A 346 13.55 -5.87 -19.02
N SER A 347 14.50 -5.46 -18.19
CA SER A 347 14.94 -6.15 -16.97
C SER A 347 14.53 -5.31 -15.76
N GLY A 348 13.85 -5.90 -14.78
CA GLY A 348 13.45 -5.20 -13.55
C GLY A 348 14.04 -5.87 -12.31
N THR A 349 14.30 -5.08 -11.28
CA THR A 349 14.65 -5.57 -9.95
C THR A 349 13.62 -5.03 -8.96
N LEU A 350 12.98 -5.94 -8.23
CA LEU A 350 12.25 -5.64 -7.01
C LEU A 350 13.14 -6.07 -5.84
N THR A 351 13.29 -5.19 -4.87
CA THR A 351 13.85 -5.50 -3.56
C THR A 351 12.79 -5.15 -2.54
N GLY A 352 12.28 -6.16 -1.84
CA GLY A 352 11.35 -6.00 -0.75
C GLY A 352 11.96 -5.35 0.49
N GLY A 353 11.10 -4.82 1.35
CA GLY A 353 11.40 -4.38 2.70
C GLY A 353 11.19 -5.48 3.74
N ASP A 354 11.63 -5.22 4.97
CA ASP A 354 11.45 -6.18 6.07
C ASP A 354 10.09 -5.95 6.76
N ASP A 355 9.07 -6.71 6.37
CA ASP A 355 7.68 -6.42 6.74
C ASP A 355 7.18 -7.12 8.00
N THR A 356 6.11 -6.56 8.57
CA THR A 356 5.34 -7.20 9.64
C THR A 356 3.87 -7.21 9.29
N ILE A 357 3.35 -8.40 8.99
CA ILE A 357 2.01 -8.60 8.46
C ILE A 357 1.17 -9.47 9.39
N SER A 358 -0.01 -8.98 9.75
CA SER A 358 -1.06 -9.72 10.44
C SER A 358 -2.30 -9.79 9.55
N ALA A 359 -2.64 -10.96 9.04
CA ALA A 359 -3.84 -11.12 8.21
C ALA A 359 -5.11 -10.98 9.05
N GLY A 360 -5.14 -11.63 10.22
CA GLY A 360 -6.17 -11.41 11.22
C GLY A 360 -7.16 -12.56 11.29
N ALA A 361 -8.43 -12.33 10.99
CA ALA A 361 -9.46 -13.35 11.09
C ALA A 361 -10.20 -13.54 9.78
N GLY A 362 -10.04 -14.69 9.14
CA GLY A 362 -10.77 -14.99 7.92
C GLY A 362 -10.22 -16.19 7.19
N ARG A 363 -9.84 -16.00 5.94
CA ARG A 363 -9.19 -17.02 5.13
C ARG A 363 -8.34 -16.26 4.14
N ASP A 364 -7.14 -15.98 4.58
CA ASP A 364 -6.39 -14.85 4.07
C ASP A 364 -5.31 -15.33 3.11
N VAL A 365 -4.88 -14.42 2.25
CA VAL A 365 -3.75 -14.61 1.35
C VAL A 365 -2.72 -13.57 1.72
N VAL A 366 -1.56 -14.03 2.20
CA VAL A 366 -0.45 -13.17 2.60
C VAL A 366 0.77 -13.51 1.77
N LEU A 367 1.34 -12.48 1.17
CA LEU A 367 2.67 -12.51 0.57
C LEU A 367 3.47 -11.44 1.32
N GLY A 368 4.61 -11.79 1.91
CA GLY A 368 5.49 -10.77 2.46
C GLY A 368 5.95 -9.83 1.36
N ASP A 369 6.34 -10.37 0.20
CA ASP A 369 6.89 -9.53 -0.85
C ASP A 369 6.26 -9.59 -2.25
N GLY A 370 6.69 -8.64 -3.09
CA GLY A 370 6.10 -8.27 -4.37
C GLY A 370 5.81 -9.36 -5.39
N VAL A 371 4.96 -9.04 -6.36
CA VAL A 371 4.69 -9.91 -7.51
C VAL A 371 5.36 -9.36 -8.75
N ILE A 372 6.08 -10.20 -9.49
CA ILE A 372 6.57 -9.83 -10.82
C ILE A 372 5.75 -10.55 -11.89
N ASP A 373 4.85 -9.80 -12.53
CA ASP A 373 4.10 -10.24 -13.73
C ASP A 373 4.88 -9.80 -14.99
N ILE A 374 5.43 -10.77 -15.73
CA ILE A 374 6.55 -10.57 -16.65
C ILE A 374 6.19 -10.90 -18.09
N PHE A 375 6.45 -9.97 -19.02
CA PHE A 375 6.64 -10.27 -20.46
C PHE A 375 8.09 -9.99 -20.92
N ALA A 376 9.10 -10.35 -20.12
CA ALA A 376 10.48 -9.93 -20.32
C ALA A 376 11.56 -10.91 -19.81
N ASP A 377 12.83 -10.57 -20.08
CA ASP A 377 14.01 -11.41 -19.83
C ASP A 377 14.79 -10.86 -18.62
N GLY A 378 15.12 -11.69 -17.63
CA GLY A 378 16.09 -11.36 -16.58
C GLY A 378 15.56 -10.46 -15.45
N ALA A 379 14.33 -10.67 -14.99
CA ALA A 379 13.84 -10.00 -13.79
C ALA A 379 14.34 -10.70 -12.52
N THR A 380 14.55 -9.91 -11.47
CA THR A 380 14.94 -10.40 -10.13
C THR A 380 13.98 -9.87 -9.09
N LEU A 381 13.42 -10.78 -8.30
CA LEU A 381 12.80 -10.47 -7.02
C LEU A 381 13.80 -10.83 -5.93
N ALA A 382 14.11 -9.89 -5.05
CA ALA A 382 14.82 -10.13 -3.82
C ALA A 382 13.88 -9.81 -2.66
N GLY A 383 13.52 -10.83 -1.90
CA GLY A 383 12.70 -10.75 -0.70
C GLY A 383 13.40 -10.09 0.49
N GLY A 384 12.62 -9.53 1.40
CA GLY A 384 13.00 -9.00 2.70
C GLY A 384 12.87 -10.04 3.83
N GLU A 385 13.30 -9.70 5.04
CA GLU A 385 13.16 -10.59 6.21
C GLU A 385 11.83 -10.37 6.95
N ASP A 386 10.82 -11.13 6.58
CA ASP A 386 9.44 -10.85 6.95
C ASP A 386 8.96 -11.52 8.24
N ARG A 387 7.88 -10.95 8.79
CA ARG A 387 7.13 -11.50 9.92
C ARG A 387 5.67 -11.61 9.58
N LEU A 388 5.25 -12.83 9.26
CA LEU A 388 3.88 -13.10 8.82
C LEU A 388 3.09 -13.85 9.90
N TYR A 389 1.87 -13.39 10.12
CA TYR A 389 0.89 -14.01 11.01
C TYR A 389 -0.44 -14.17 10.26
N GLY A 390 -0.86 -15.41 9.95
CA GLY A 390 -2.14 -15.69 9.29
C GLY A 390 -3.31 -15.37 10.21
N GLY A 391 -3.24 -15.85 11.45
CA GLY A 391 -4.18 -15.49 12.50
C GLY A 391 -5.20 -16.60 12.72
N SER A 392 -6.48 -16.38 12.43
CA SER A 392 -7.47 -17.45 12.47
C SER A 392 -8.10 -17.62 11.10
N GLY A 393 -8.13 -18.84 10.58
CA GLY A 393 -8.62 -19.05 9.24
C GLY A 393 -8.22 -20.37 8.63
N ALA A 394 -7.93 -20.36 7.35
CA ALA A 394 -7.31 -21.47 6.64
C ALA A 394 -6.46 -20.82 5.57
N ASP A 395 -5.33 -20.30 6.00
CA ASP A 395 -4.66 -19.20 5.35
C ASP A 395 -3.62 -19.71 4.36
N LEU A 396 -3.28 -18.87 3.38
CA LEU A 396 -2.22 -19.12 2.43
C LEU A 396 -1.14 -18.06 2.63
N LEU A 397 0.03 -18.49 3.09
CA LEU A 397 1.15 -17.61 3.40
C LEU A 397 2.35 -17.99 2.52
N TYR A 398 2.95 -16.96 1.93
CA TYR A 398 4.28 -17.00 1.33
C TYR A 398 5.12 -15.95 2.05
N GLY A 399 6.29 -16.32 2.59
CA GLY A 399 7.25 -15.33 3.09
C GLY A 399 7.57 -14.35 1.99
N ASP A 400 7.94 -14.85 0.82
CA ASP A 400 8.24 -13.99 -0.32
C ASP A 400 7.30 -14.04 -1.51
N GLY A 401 7.58 -13.11 -2.42
CA GLY A 401 6.78 -12.82 -3.58
C GLY A 401 6.73 -13.86 -4.69
N LEU A 402 5.70 -13.74 -5.54
CA LEU A 402 5.50 -14.62 -6.69
C LEU A 402 6.16 -14.05 -7.93
N ALA A 403 6.98 -14.86 -8.57
CA ALA A 403 7.67 -14.53 -9.79
C ALA A 403 7.11 -15.45 -10.90
N GLY A 404 6.29 -14.93 -11.82
CA GLY A 404 5.79 -15.74 -12.95
C GLY A 404 4.60 -15.12 -13.70
N ASP A 405 4.42 -15.52 -14.97
CA ASP A 405 3.36 -15.00 -15.86
C ASP A 405 2.54 -16.10 -16.56
N GLY A 406 2.78 -17.37 -16.22
CA GLY A 406 2.08 -18.48 -16.85
C GLY A 406 2.35 -18.61 -18.36
N ASN A 407 3.60 -18.41 -18.81
CA ASN A 407 4.30 -19.16 -19.88
C ASN A 407 5.15 -18.29 -20.85
N ASP A 408 5.34 -16.98 -20.65
CA ASP A 408 6.06 -16.13 -21.61
C ASP A 408 7.37 -15.50 -21.08
N SER A 409 7.77 -15.74 -19.83
CA SER A 409 9.04 -15.26 -19.24
C SER A 409 10.26 -16.18 -19.53
N ASN A 410 11.43 -15.60 -19.86
CA ASN A 410 12.59 -16.39 -20.31
C ASN A 410 13.68 -16.64 -19.25
N ASP A 411 13.82 -15.80 -18.23
CA ASP A 411 14.84 -15.98 -17.18
C ASP A 411 14.41 -15.22 -15.91
N LEU A 412 13.90 -15.93 -14.91
CA LEU A 412 13.40 -15.36 -13.67
C LEU A 412 14.20 -15.86 -12.47
N VAL A 413 14.59 -14.92 -11.61
CA VAL A 413 15.29 -15.21 -10.35
C VAL A 413 14.47 -14.68 -9.19
N LEU A 414 14.14 -15.57 -8.27
CA LEU A 414 13.65 -15.25 -6.94
C LEU A 414 14.80 -15.54 -5.96
N GLU A 415 15.19 -14.55 -5.19
CA GLU A 415 16.06 -14.67 -4.01
C GLU A 415 15.17 -14.38 -2.80
N GLY A 416 14.89 -15.40 -2.00
CA GLY A 416 14.06 -15.23 -0.82
C GLY A 416 14.83 -14.75 0.41
N GLY A 417 14.11 -14.16 1.35
CA GLY A 417 14.59 -13.62 2.61
C GLY A 417 14.45 -14.60 3.77
N ASP A 418 15.09 -14.30 4.90
CA ASP A 418 15.06 -15.18 6.07
C ASP A 418 13.81 -14.89 6.92
N ASP A 419 12.73 -15.63 6.70
CA ASP A 419 11.39 -15.27 7.19
C ASP A 419 10.98 -15.89 8.52
N ARG A 420 9.96 -15.29 9.14
CA ARG A 420 9.27 -15.82 10.32
C ARG A 420 7.78 -15.88 10.08
N ILE A 421 7.29 -17.10 9.88
CA ILE A 421 5.90 -17.32 9.48
C ILE A 421 5.16 -18.12 10.55
N PHE A 422 3.99 -17.61 10.92
CA PHE A 422 3.06 -18.24 11.85
C PHE A 422 1.68 -18.35 11.19
N GLY A 423 1.24 -19.55 10.79
CA GLY A 423 -0.09 -19.76 10.19
C GLY A 423 -1.21 -19.35 11.14
N GLY A 424 -1.22 -19.93 12.34
CA GLY A 424 -2.12 -19.53 13.42
C GLY A 424 -3.12 -20.63 13.78
N ASP A 425 -4.40 -20.31 13.88
CA ASP A 425 -5.47 -21.29 14.08
C ASP A 425 -6.15 -21.55 12.73
N GLY A 426 -6.06 -22.74 12.17
CA GLY A 426 -6.53 -22.99 10.82
C GLY A 426 -5.92 -24.22 10.19
N ASN A 427 -6.40 -24.59 9.00
CA ASN A 427 -5.66 -25.56 8.19
C ASN A 427 -4.90 -24.75 7.14
N ASP A 428 -3.67 -24.39 7.47
CA ASP A 428 -2.93 -23.39 6.73
C ASP A 428 -2.00 -24.03 5.70
N THR A 429 -1.68 -23.28 4.66
CA THR A 429 -0.64 -23.62 3.69
C THR A 429 0.42 -22.55 3.75
N VAL A 430 1.63 -22.93 4.14
CA VAL A 430 2.74 -22.02 4.34
C VAL A 430 3.91 -22.42 3.44
N TYR A 431 4.45 -21.45 2.73
CA TYR A 431 5.72 -21.52 2.03
C TYR A 431 6.67 -20.52 2.68
N GLY A 432 7.89 -20.94 2.99
CA GLY A 432 8.95 -20.04 3.44
C GLY A 432 9.18 -18.96 2.40
N ASP A 433 9.53 -19.33 1.17
CA ASP A 433 9.59 -18.35 0.07
C ASP A 433 8.44 -18.48 -0.97
N GLY A 434 8.40 -17.54 -1.90
CA GLY A 434 7.44 -17.51 -3.00
C GLY A 434 7.72 -18.50 -4.14
N THR A 435 7.02 -18.37 -5.27
CA THR A 435 7.17 -19.31 -6.40
C THR A 435 7.82 -18.66 -7.61
N ALA A 436 8.74 -19.37 -8.26
CA ALA A 436 9.33 -18.99 -9.54
C ALA A 436 8.78 -19.85 -10.68
N GLU A 437 8.02 -19.27 -11.59
CA GLU A 437 7.51 -19.93 -12.80
C GLU A 437 8.04 -19.25 -14.07
N GLY A 438 8.56 -20.06 -15.01
CA GLY A 438 9.11 -19.53 -16.26
C GLY A 438 9.13 -20.52 -17.43
N LEU A 439 9.18 -19.99 -18.66
CA LEU A 439 9.16 -20.82 -19.87
C LEU A 439 10.49 -21.57 -20.08
N PHE A 440 11.62 -20.90 -19.87
CA PHE A 440 12.96 -21.47 -20.10
C PHE A 440 13.70 -21.80 -18.81
N LEU A 441 13.87 -20.81 -17.93
CA LEU A 441 14.54 -20.95 -16.66
C LEU A 441 13.68 -20.34 -15.55
N ALA A 442 13.43 -21.14 -14.51
CA ALA A 442 13.00 -20.66 -13.21
C ALA A 442 14.12 -20.94 -12.20
N GLN A 443 14.60 -19.90 -11.53
CA GLN A 443 15.58 -20.02 -10.44
C GLN A 443 14.98 -19.46 -9.15
N LEU A 444 15.00 -20.29 -8.11
CA LEU A 444 14.71 -19.89 -6.75
C LEU A 444 15.92 -20.20 -5.87
N THR A 445 16.33 -19.21 -5.09
CA THR A 445 17.26 -19.37 -3.97
C THR A 445 16.48 -19.05 -2.71
N GLY A 446 16.21 -20.04 -1.86
CA GLY A 446 15.41 -19.87 -0.65
C GLY A 446 16.21 -19.25 0.50
N GLY A 447 15.49 -18.54 1.36
CA GLY A 447 15.97 -18.03 2.64
C GLY A 447 15.97 -19.09 3.74
N ASN A 448 16.49 -18.75 4.92
CA ASN A 448 16.55 -19.67 6.06
C ASN A 448 15.36 -19.40 6.98
N ASP A 449 14.27 -20.10 6.74
CA ASP A 449 12.99 -19.70 7.28
C ASP A 449 12.69 -20.32 8.63
N ARG A 450 11.81 -19.65 9.38
CA ARG A 450 11.26 -20.19 10.62
C ARG A 450 9.75 -20.24 10.53
N ILE A 451 9.24 -21.46 10.34
CA ILE A 451 7.84 -21.70 10.04
C ILE A 451 7.16 -22.42 11.21
N ALA A 452 6.00 -21.93 11.63
CA ALA A 452 5.09 -22.63 12.53
C ALA A 452 3.69 -22.61 11.91
N GLY A 453 3.15 -23.77 11.54
CA GLY A 453 1.76 -23.87 11.07
C GLY A 453 0.78 -23.39 12.14
N GLY A 454 0.94 -23.89 13.36
CA GLY A 454 0.07 -23.52 14.48
C GLY A 454 -0.96 -24.61 14.72
N ARG A 455 -2.19 -24.24 15.09
CA ARG A 455 -3.25 -25.22 15.34
C ARG A 455 -4.02 -25.54 14.07
N GLY A 456 -4.14 -26.82 13.78
CA GLY A 456 -4.95 -27.39 12.72
C GLY A 456 -4.10 -28.33 11.89
N ASP A 457 -4.59 -28.72 10.72
CA ASP A 457 -3.86 -29.66 9.86
C ASP A 457 -3.15 -28.87 8.76
N ASP A 458 -1.86 -28.56 8.98
CA ASP A 458 -1.11 -27.62 8.15
C ASP A 458 -0.23 -28.30 7.09
N VAL A 459 0.06 -27.57 6.01
CA VAL A 459 1.02 -27.94 4.97
C VAL A 459 2.13 -26.90 4.90
N LEU A 460 3.35 -27.34 5.16
CA LEU A 460 4.52 -26.48 5.28
C LEU A 460 5.57 -26.83 4.22
N TRP A 461 6.09 -25.81 3.56
CA TRP A 461 7.26 -25.87 2.69
C TRP A 461 8.31 -24.93 3.27
N GLY A 462 9.53 -25.45 3.41
CA GLY A 462 10.67 -24.67 3.87
C GLY A 462 11.03 -23.59 2.87
N ASP A 463 11.05 -23.95 1.60
CA ASP A 463 11.25 -23.01 0.51
C ASP A 463 9.96 -22.78 -0.29
N GLY A 464 10.12 -21.99 -1.35
CA GLY A 464 9.22 -21.91 -2.48
C GLY A 464 9.24 -23.08 -3.48
N THR A 465 8.66 -22.82 -4.66
CA THR A 465 8.69 -23.77 -5.79
C THR A 465 9.30 -23.15 -7.04
N ALA A 466 9.94 -23.96 -7.89
CA ALA A 466 10.51 -23.52 -9.16
C ALA A 466 10.07 -24.41 -10.32
N ASP A 467 9.22 -23.90 -11.22
CA ASP A 467 8.78 -24.60 -12.42
C ASP A 467 9.25 -23.88 -13.70
N GLY A 468 10.35 -24.39 -14.27
CA GLY A 468 10.91 -23.94 -15.53
C GLY A 468 10.65 -24.95 -16.64
N GLY A 469 9.99 -24.52 -17.72
CA GLY A 469 9.61 -25.41 -18.83
C GLY A 469 10.77 -26.18 -19.48
N PHE A 470 12.00 -25.66 -19.43
CA PHE A 470 13.22 -26.38 -19.85
C PHE A 470 14.19 -26.70 -18.69
N ARG A 471 14.31 -25.81 -17.70
CA ARG A 471 15.19 -25.98 -16.55
C ARG A 471 14.63 -25.27 -15.32
N SER A 472 14.45 -26.01 -14.22
CA SER A 472 14.28 -25.45 -12.88
C SER A 472 15.59 -25.54 -12.10
N VAL A 473 15.91 -24.49 -11.35
CA VAL A 473 16.98 -24.49 -10.34
C VAL A 473 16.34 -24.06 -9.03
N LEU A 474 16.25 -24.99 -8.08
CA LEU A 474 15.90 -24.71 -6.70
C LEU A 474 17.16 -24.93 -5.86
N SER A 475 17.60 -23.88 -5.16
CA SER A 475 18.59 -23.98 -4.11
C SER A 475 17.90 -23.55 -2.83
N GLY A 476 17.49 -24.49 -2.00
CA GLY A 476 16.80 -24.16 -0.76
C GLY A 476 17.70 -23.51 0.30
N GLY A 477 17.06 -23.05 1.36
CA GLY A 477 17.71 -22.57 2.58
C GLY A 477 17.76 -23.62 3.69
N ALA A 478 18.22 -23.19 4.87
CA ALA A 478 18.32 -24.04 6.05
C ALA A 478 17.19 -23.73 7.03
N ASP A 479 16.06 -24.39 6.82
CA ASP A 479 14.80 -23.98 7.47
C ASP A 479 14.60 -24.57 8.86
N THR A 480 13.73 -23.96 9.64
CA THR A 480 13.32 -24.42 10.96
C THR A 480 11.80 -24.52 11.06
N PHE A 481 11.29 -25.74 11.02
CA PHE A 481 9.88 -26.04 11.24
C PHE A 481 9.61 -26.22 12.74
N VAL A 482 8.71 -25.43 13.31
CA VAL A 482 8.48 -25.34 14.75
C VAL A 482 7.13 -25.94 15.10
N PHE A 483 7.15 -26.89 16.04
CA PHE A 483 5.95 -27.58 16.53
C PHE A 483 5.81 -27.48 18.05
N ASP A 484 4.57 -27.28 18.48
CA ASP A 484 4.10 -27.33 19.86
C ASP A 484 3.10 -28.47 20.08
N ALA A 485 2.81 -28.73 21.36
CA ALA A 485 1.72 -29.61 21.73
C ALA A 485 0.39 -28.92 21.43
N GLY A 486 -0.40 -29.48 20.51
CA GLY A 486 -1.70 -28.90 20.14
C GLY A 486 -1.81 -28.47 18.69
N ASP A 487 -0.75 -28.65 17.90
CA ASP A 487 -0.67 -28.13 16.54
C ASP A 487 -1.62 -28.91 15.62
N GLY A 488 -1.32 -30.15 15.28
CA GLY A 488 -2.34 -31.00 14.68
C GLY A 488 -1.76 -32.12 13.85
N LEU A 489 -2.31 -32.33 12.66
CA LEU A 489 -1.81 -33.28 11.68
C LEU A 489 -1.08 -32.53 10.55
N ASP A 490 0.19 -32.22 10.81
CA ASP A 490 0.96 -31.35 9.95
C ASP A 490 1.78 -32.14 8.94
N THR A 491 2.07 -31.53 7.80
CA THR A 491 2.91 -32.10 6.75
C THR A 491 3.99 -31.12 6.32
N ILE A 492 5.26 -31.52 6.44
CA ILE A 492 6.38 -30.84 5.77
C ILE A 492 6.59 -31.52 4.42
N GLN A 493 6.62 -30.74 3.34
CA GLN A 493 6.63 -31.27 1.98
C GLN A 493 8.02 -31.44 1.37
N ASP A 494 9.00 -30.63 1.78
CA ASP A 494 10.26 -30.50 1.04
C ASP A 494 11.53 -30.53 1.91
N PHE A 495 11.41 -31.08 3.13
CA PHE A 495 12.50 -31.18 4.10
C PHE A 495 13.80 -31.78 3.53
N ARG A 496 14.93 -31.09 3.72
CA ARG A 496 16.25 -31.43 3.21
C ARG A 496 17.34 -31.25 4.28
N SER A 497 17.65 -32.32 5.01
CA SER A 497 18.81 -32.39 5.95
C SER A 497 20.16 -31.94 5.37
N ALA A 498 20.33 -32.03 4.05
CA ALA A 498 21.57 -31.65 3.37
C ALA A 498 21.75 -30.13 3.24
N GLU A 499 20.64 -29.38 3.26
CA GLU A 499 20.60 -27.92 3.16
C GLU A 499 20.72 -27.30 4.56
N GLY A 500 20.16 -27.97 5.56
CA GLY A 500 20.39 -27.65 6.98
C GLY A 500 19.12 -27.66 7.81
N ASP A 501 18.02 -28.12 7.25
CA ASP A 501 16.69 -28.06 7.84
C ASP A 501 16.61 -28.75 9.20
N ILE A 502 15.80 -28.16 10.06
CA ILE A 502 15.61 -28.58 11.44
C ILE A 502 14.12 -28.66 11.77
N ILE A 503 13.72 -29.78 12.35
CA ILE A 503 12.43 -29.92 13.04
C ILE A 503 12.65 -29.54 14.51
N ARG A 504 11.98 -28.49 14.96
CA ARG A 504 12.08 -27.96 16.32
C ARG A 504 10.81 -28.21 17.12
N PHE A 505 10.92 -29.03 18.17
CA PHE A 505 9.87 -29.16 19.18
C PHE A 505 10.14 -28.22 20.35
N ARG A 506 9.20 -27.34 20.71
CA ARG A 506 9.37 -26.44 21.88
C ARG A 506 8.88 -27.03 23.20
N ASP A 507 8.25 -28.20 23.19
CA ASP A 507 7.89 -28.91 24.43
C ASP A 507 9.12 -29.61 25.01
N GLY A 508 9.72 -29.01 26.04
CA GLY A 508 10.90 -29.55 26.74
C GLY A 508 10.69 -30.86 27.51
N ARG A 509 9.58 -31.57 27.27
CA ARG A 509 9.35 -32.94 27.74
C ARG A 509 9.68 -33.99 26.69
N LEU A 510 9.78 -33.62 25.41
CA LEU A 510 10.14 -34.53 24.33
C LEU A 510 11.65 -34.50 24.13
N GLU A 511 12.27 -35.68 24.12
CA GLU A 511 13.69 -35.86 23.86
C GLU A 511 13.89 -36.82 22.67
N TRP A 512 15.07 -36.78 22.03
CA TRP A 512 15.40 -37.69 20.91
C TRP A 512 15.13 -39.17 21.23
N SER A 513 15.47 -39.61 22.44
CA SER A 513 15.29 -41.01 22.86
C SER A 513 13.83 -41.44 22.99
N ASP A 514 12.90 -40.50 23.04
CA ASP A 514 11.46 -40.81 23.04
C ASP A 514 10.98 -41.17 21.63
N LEU A 515 11.64 -40.66 20.59
CA LEU A 515 11.36 -40.94 19.18
C LEU A 515 12.19 -42.15 18.67
N ASP A 516 13.50 -42.18 18.96
CA ASP A 516 14.44 -43.28 18.66
C ASP A 516 14.41 -44.34 19.79
N THR A 517 13.33 -45.13 19.79
CA THR A 517 13.02 -46.07 20.86
C THR A 517 13.86 -47.35 20.84
N ASP A 518 14.47 -47.69 19.70
CA ASP A 518 15.43 -48.79 19.62
C ASP A 518 16.89 -48.35 19.83
N GLY A 519 17.16 -47.04 19.78
CA GLY A 519 18.43 -46.39 20.09
C GLY A 519 19.48 -46.57 18.99
N ASN A 520 19.06 -46.82 17.75
CA ASN A 520 19.95 -47.06 16.62
C ASN A 520 20.47 -45.74 16.00
N GLY A 521 19.90 -44.59 16.38
CA GLY A 521 20.29 -43.25 15.93
C GLY A 521 19.58 -42.79 14.66
N THR A 522 18.53 -43.49 14.22
CA THR A 522 17.78 -43.20 12.99
C THR A 522 16.31 -43.56 13.20
N LEU A 523 15.40 -42.64 12.83
CA LEU A 523 13.96 -42.91 12.90
C LEU A 523 13.56 -43.82 11.74
N ASP A 524 13.09 -45.03 12.08
CA ASP A 524 12.61 -46.01 11.12
C ASP A 524 11.41 -46.83 11.65
N GLY A 525 10.93 -47.80 10.86
CA GLY A 525 9.77 -48.62 11.23
C GLY A 525 10.00 -49.59 12.41
N ALA A 526 11.20 -49.66 12.99
CA ALA A 526 11.46 -50.35 14.25
C ALA A 526 11.08 -49.50 15.47
N ASP A 527 10.99 -48.18 15.30
CA ASP A 527 10.60 -47.27 16.36
C ASP A 527 9.10 -47.29 16.65
N ARG A 528 8.76 -47.22 17.93
CA ARG A 528 7.38 -47.41 18.40
C ARG A 528 6.41 -46.36 17.86
N PHE A 529 6.87 -45.12 17.68
CA PHE A 529 6.05 -43.96 17.35
C PHE A 529 6.27 -43.46 15.93
N ILE A 530 7.01 -44.23 15.12
CA ILE A 530 7.37 -43.88 13.76
C ILE A 530 6.69 -44.88 12.82
N ASP A 531 6.05 -44.35 11.78
CA ASP A 531 5.58 -45.15 10.65
C ASP A 531 6.24 -44.66 9.36
N ILE A 532 6.63 -45.60 8.50
CA ILE A 532 7.17 -45.28 7.18
C ILE A 532 6.08 -45.58 6.16
N ALA A 533 5.40 -44.52 5.73
CA ALA A 533 4.24 -44.59 4.86
C ALA A 533 4.41 -43.68 3.65
N GLY A 534 4.04 -44.16 2.47
CA GLY A 534 4.02 -43.35 1.25
C GLY A 534 5.40 -42.92 0.72
N GLY A 535 6.51 -43.27 1.37
CA GLY A 535 7.84 -42.75 1.04
C GLY A 535 8.38 -41.74 2.05
N GLY A 536 7.54 -41.29 3.00
CA GLY A 536 7.91 -40.37 4.07
C GLY A 536 7.93 -40.99 5.46
N THR A 537 8.27 -40.16 6.45
CA THR A 537 8.32 -40.50 7.88
C THR A 537 7.13 -39.85 8.59
N VAL A 538 6.34 -40.64 9.30
CA VAL A 538 5.22 -40.16 10.12
C VAL A 538 5.58 -40.30 11.58
N LEU A 539 5.62 -39.18 12.31
CA LEU A 539 5.97 -39.10 13.72
C LEU A 539 4.73 -38.86 14.57
N ASP A 540 4.36 -39.80 15.44
CA ASP A 540 3.32 -39.63 16.45
C ASP A 540 3.94 -39.06 17.75
N TYR A 541 4.33 -37.79 17.69
CA TYR A 541 4.99 -37.11 18.81
C TYR A 541 4.05 -36.86 19.99
N GLY A 542 2.73 -36.78 19.76
CA GLY A 542 1.73 -36.76 20.84
C GLY A 542 1.73 -38.04 21.67
N ALA A 543 1.78 -39.20 21.01
CA ALA A 543 1.91 -40.48 21.70
C ALA A 543 3.24 -40.60 22.46
N ALA A 544 4.34 -40.11 21.90
CA ALA A 544 5.65 -40.08 22.56
C ALA A 544 5.63 -39.24 23.86
N LEU A 545 4.92 -38.10 23.85
CA LEU A 545 4.69 -37.24 25.03
C LEU A 545 3.73 -37.84 26.07
N GLY A 546 3.04 -38.93 25.74
CA GLY A 546 2.05 -39.56 26.61
C GLY A 546 0.76 -38.76 26.78
N SER A 547 0.39 -37.91 25.80
CA SER A 547 -0.78 -37.01 25.87
C SER A 547 -2.14 -37.74 25.90
N GLY A 548 -2.17 -39.06 25.70
CA GLY A 548 -3.35 -39.89 25.88
C GLY A 548 -4.34 -39.89 24.71
N ASP A 549 -4.16 -39.01 23.72
CA ASP A 549 -4.85 -39.04 22.44
C ASP A 549 -3.85 -39.01 21.26
N PRO A 550 -3.42 -40.19 20.75
CA PRO A 550 -2.49 -40.30 19.62
C PRO A 550 -3.05 -39.80 18.28
N SER A 551 -4.33 -39.41 18.23
CA SER A 551 -4.97 -38.97 16.98
C SER A 551 -4.85 -37.47 16.70
N GLN A 552 -4.28 -36.68 17.63
CA GLN A 552 -4.30 -35.21 17.53
C GLN A 552 -2.96 -34.55 17.19
N HIS A 553 -1.82 -35.25 17.24
CA HIS A 553 -0.50 -34.64 17.09
C HIS A 553 0.44 -35.54 16.29
N ARG A 554 0.43 -35.41 14.96
CA ARG A 554 1.30 -36.17 14.06
C ARG A 554 1.95 -35.24 13.07
N LEU A 555 3.25 -35.44 12.86
CA LEU A 555 4.01 -34.77 11.83
C LEU A 555 4.32 -35.78 10.72
N THR A 556 3.97 -35.44 9.49
CA THR A 556 4.40 -36.16 8.29
C THR A 556 5.54 -35.38 7.65
N VAL A 557 6.70 -36.01 7.50
CA VAL A 557 7.79 -35.49 6.67
C VAL A 557 7.73 -36.24 5.34
N ALA A 558 7.22 -35.59 4.31
CA ALA A 558 6.98 -36.19 3.01
C ALA A 558 8.30 -36.60 2.35
N ASP A 559 8.30 -37.75 1.66
CA ASP A 559 9.41 -38.26 0.85
C ASP A 559 10.81 -38.36 1.52
N VAL A 560 10.89 -38.20 2.83
CA VAL A 560 12.11 -38.35 3.64
C VAL A 560 11.99 -39.55 4.56
N THR A 561 13.04 -40.37 4.59
CA THR A 561 13.18 -41.51 5.51
C THR A 561 14.55 -41.49 6.15
N GLY A 562 14.66 -42.09 7.34
CA GLY A 562 15.94 -42.22 8.04
C GLY A 562 16.44 -40.91 8.64
N LEU A 563 15.52 -40.08 9.15
CA LEU A 563 15.84 -38.89 9.93
C LEU A 563 16.72 -39.26 11.14
N THR A 564 17.65 -38.40 11.49
CA THR A 564 18.63 -38.61 12.56
C THR A 564 18.59 -37.47 13.57
N VAL A 565 19.29 -37.62 14.69
CA VAL A 565 19.32 -36.60 15.75
C VAL A 565 19.77 -35.20 15.29
N SER A 566 20.52 -35.09 14.18
CA SER A 566 20.93 -33.78 13.66
C SER A 566 19.79 -32.99 13.03
N ASP A 567 18.71 -33.66 12.61
CA ASP A 567 17.55 -33.06 11.97
C ASP A 567 16.58 -32.45 12.99
N PHE A 568 16.88 -32.54 14.29
CA PHE A 568 15.99 -32.12 15.36
C PHE A 568 16.66 -31.18 16.35
N THR A 569 15.86 -30.25 16.87
CA THR A 569 16.16 -29.54 18.11
C THR A 569 15.01 -29.65 19.10
N PHE A 570 15.35 -29.87 20.36
CA PHE A 570 14.41 -29.98 21.48
C PHE A 570 14.65 -28.78 22.41
N GLY A 571 13.58 -28.08 22.78
CA GLY A 571 13.61 -26.76 23.43
C GLY A 571 13.08 -26.72 24.85
#